data_AF-A0A554LTQ7-F1
#
_entry.id   AF-A0A554LTQ7-F1
#
_cell.length_a   1.000
_cell.length_b   1.000
_cell.length_c   1.000
_cell.angle_alpha   90.00
_cell.angle_beta   90.00
_cell.angle_gamma   90.00
#
_symmetry.space_group_name_H-M   'P 1'
#
loop_
_entity.id
_entity.type
_entity.pdbx_description
1 polymer ?
#
loop_
_entity_poly.entity_id
_entity_poly.type
_entity_poly.pdbx_seq_one_letter_code
_entity_poly.pdbx_strand_id
1 'polypeptide(L)'
;MKRGQSLIEIIIGLGIGVLIIGATTGALLFVSRSGEGVDKSQTAGVLVNSLLDSVTVMAEANWNSLYGVSKGFANTYFVISTGTTSIPMAGKESILSKDVTSGLVGYWKFDEGSGSTAYDSSRNNNNGLLINGPVKTGAPNCKAGGCLSFNSSSGNFVDLGTNPILDQNNFSFAGWIKPASVNEGTIFGGFNTNFYKNLVALSSGKVKLDQNPPGGGELYSNTVLSAGNWYHIVVVQDSLGRAIYINGVMDSGDSNVENYTDGAIMKWAIGKREYHGSNYEYYNGLLDDLRLYNRALTGSEVADLYSSSVYTRYFYVDNVSRDSSQNIESVYNINDDDPSTQKVIVRTEWLTGNTTNNVEITAYLTRWANNFASQTDWSGGDGVSGPVTDFGSFFASSSNIDFSIATGSIRIIGL
;
A
#
# COMPACT_ATOMS: atom_id res chain seq x y z
N MET A 1 -53.24 -46.53 -22.42
CA MET A 1 -51.82 -46.87 -22.64
C MET A 1 -51.10 -45.64 -23.16
N LYS A 2 -50.24 -45.05 -22.33
CA LYS A 2 -49.27 -44.00 -22.72
C LYS A 2 -48.02 -44.67 -23.29
N ARG A 3 -47.49 -44.18 -24.42
CA ARG A 3 -46.14 -44.39 -25.00
C ARG A 3 -46.18 -43.75 -26.40
N GLY A 4 -45.31 -42.85 -26.83
CA GLY A 4 -44.21 -42.12 -26.22
C GLY A 4 -43.81 -41.04 -27.22
N GLN A 5 -43.74 -39.78 -26.79
CA GLN A 5 -43.08 -38.73 -27.57
C GLN A 5 -41.59 -38.78 -27.23
N SER A 6 -40.79 -38.87 -28.29
CA SER A 6 -39.36 -39.16 -28.26
C SER A 6 -38.55 -37.99 -27.71
N LEU A 7 -37.58 -38.31 -26.87
CA LEU A 7 -36.60 -37.42 -26.22
C LEU A 7 -35.68 -36.66 -27.22
N ILE A 8 -35.91 -36.78 -28.52
CA ILE A 8 -35.07 -36.24 -29.60
C ILE A 8 -35.49 -34.81 -30.01
N GLU A 9 -36.70 -34.35 -29.67
CA GLU A 9 -37.13 -32.97 -30.01
C GLU A 9 -36.72 -31.90 -28.99
N ILE A 10 -36.17 -32.27 -27.83
CA ILE A 10 -35.66 -31.29 -26.84
C ILE A 10 -34.18 -30.93 -27.08
N ILE A 11 -33.46 -31.65 -27.95
CA ILE A 11 -32.02 -31.41 -28.18
C ILE A 11 -31.75 -30.40 -29.31
N ILE A 12 -32.76 -29.97 -30.07
CA ILE A 12 -32.59 -28.96 -31.15
C ILE A 12 -32.89 -27.53 -30.66
N GLY A 13 -33.20 -27.34 -29.38
CA GLY A 13 -33.42 -26.01 -28.76
C GLY A 13 -32.21 -25.36 -28.08
N LEU A 14 -31.05 -26.02 -28.04
CA LEU A 14 -29.85 -25.57 -27.28
C LEU A 14 -28.57 -25.58 -28.13
N GLY A 15 -28.68 -25.26 -29.42
CA GLY A 15 -27.56 -25.38 -30.38
C GLY A 15 -27.17 -24.11 -31.15
N ILE A 16 -27.88 -22.98 -31.01
CA ILE A 16 -27.58 -21.77 -31.79
C ILE A 16 -27.66 -20.54 -30.88
N GLY A 17 -26.58 -20.35 -30.15
CA GLY A 17 -26.27 -19.14 -29.38
C GLY A 17 -24.76 -18.96 -29.25
N VAL A 18 -23.99 -19.44 -30.23
CA VAL A 18 -22.55 -19.13 -30.31
C VAL A 18 -22.43 -17.78 -31.00
N LEU A 19 -22.17 -16.80 -30.14
CA LEU A 19 -21.74 -15.45 -30.42
C LEU A 19 -20.91 -15.35 -31.70
N ILE A 20 -21.37 -14.45 -32.57
CA ILE A 20 -20.55 -13.73 -33.53
C ILE A 20 -19.58 -12.85 -32.72
N ILE A 21 -18.31 -13.25 -32.63
CA ILE A 21 -17.15 -12.34 -32.52
C ILE A 21 -16.08 -12.99 -33.41
N GLY A 22 -15.80 -12.51 -34.62
CA GLY A 22 -15.53 -11.13 -34.95
C GLY A 22 -14.01 -10.95 -34.97
N ALA A 23 -13.41 -11.20 -36.13
CA ALA A 23 -12.01 -10.93 -36.38
C ALA A 23 -11.74 -9.43 -36.26
N THR A 24 -11.19 -9.00 -35.12
CA THR A 24 -10.56 -7.68 -34.94
C THR A 24 -9.45 -7.75 -33.89
N THR A 25 -8.46 -8.63 -34.07
CA THR A 25 -7.29 -8.74 -33.17
C THR A 25 -6.23 -7.65 -33.43
N GLY A 26 -6.66 -6.44 -33.84
CA GLY A 26 -5.78 -5.31 -34.14
C GLY A 26 -6.22 -3.97 -33.54
N ALA A 27 -7.47 -3.84 -33.06
CA ALA A 27 -8.01 -2.57 -32.56
C ALA A 27 -8.28 -2.53 -31.04
N LEU A 28 -8.26 -3.68 -30.35
CA LEU A 28 -8.52 -3.77 -28.90
C LEU A 28 -7.38 -3.22 -28.02
N LEU A 29 -6.13 -3.18 -28.52
CA LEU A 29 -4.98 -2.71 -27.74
C LEU A 29 -4.88 -1.18 -27.62
N PHE A 30 -5.56 -0.43 -28.48
CA PHE A 30 -5.57 1.04 -28.40
C PHE A 30 -6.69 1.59 -27.50
N VAL A 31 -7.85 0.91 -27.47
CA VAL A 31 -8.99 1.33 -26.64
C VAL A 31 -8.79 0.99 -25.16
N SER A 32 -8.12 -0.13 -24.83
CA SER A 32 -7.83 -0.47 -23.42
C SER A 32 -6.78 0.47 -22.81
N ARG A 33 -5.74 0.84 -23.57
CA ARG A 33 -4.71 1.79 -23.10
C ARG A 33 -5.26 3.19 -22.89
N SER A 34 -6.22 3.64 -23.71
CA SER A 34 -6.92 4.91 -23.45
C SER A 34 -7.81 4.85 -22.21
N GLY A 35 -8.44 3.70 -21.93
CA GLY A 35 -9.24 3.50 -20.72
C GLY A 35 -8.41 3.48 -19.45
N GLU A 36 -7.32 2.70 -19.42
CA GLU A 36 -6.42 2.61 -18.26
C GLU A 36 -5.80 3.96 -17.90
N GLY A 37 -5.40 4.77 -18.89
CA GLY A 37 -4.85 6.10 -18.64
C GLY A 37 -5.87 7.06 -18.01
N VAL A 38 -7.12 7.01 -18.47
CA VAL A 38 -8.22 7.83 -17.94
C VAL A 38 -8.58 7.40 -16.52
N ASP A 39 -8.70 6.09 -16.27
CA ASP A 39 -9.00 5.54 -14.94
C ASP A 39 -7.92 5.91 -13.93
N LYS A 40 -6.64 5.89 -14.35
CA LYS A 40 -5.53 6.29 -13.47
C LYS A 40 -5.55 7.77 -13.13
N SER A 41 -5.82 8.63 -14.11
CA SER A 41 -5.92 10.07 -13.87
C SER A 41 -7.11 10.42 -12.96
N GLN A 42 -8.25 9.76 -13.12
CA GLN A 42 -9.40 9.96 -12.24
C GLN A 42 -9.10 9.53 -10.80
N THR A 43 -8.47 8.36 -10.64
CA THR A 43 -8.06 7.85 -9.33
C THR A 43 -7.04 8.79 -8.67
N ALA A 44 -6.03 9.25 -9.41
CA ALA A 44 -5.08 10.24 -8.92
C ALA A 44 -5.77 11.53 -8.48
N GLY A 45 -6.79 11.99 -9.22
CA GLY A 45 -7.61 13.14 -8.83
C GLY A 45 -8.29 12.94 -7.46
N VAL A 46 -8.88 11.77 -7.21
CA VAL A 46 -9.47 11.44 -5.90
C VAL A 46 -8.40 11.42 -4.79
N LEU A 47 -7.24 10.82 -5.06
CA LEU A 47 -6.14 10.72 -4.09
C LEU A 47 -5.53 12.08 -3.72
N VAL A 48 -5.38 12.99 -4.69
CA VAL A 48 -4.91 14.36 -4.47
C VAL A 48 -5.88 15.12 -3.57
N ASN A 49 -7.18 15.06 -3.87
CA ASN A 49 -8.19 15.73 -3.03
C ASN A 49 -8.23 15.15 -1.62
N SER A 50 -8.21 13.82 -1.48
CA SER A 50 -8.18 13.16 -0.16
C SER A 50 -6.95 13.54 0.67
N LEU A 51 -5.77 13.68 0.05
CA LEU A 51 -4.58 14.15 0.75
C LEU A 51 -4.68 15.65 1.10
N LEU A 52 -5.22 16.48 0.21
CA LEU A 52 -5.48 17.90 0.52
C LEU A 52 -6.43 18.06 1.71
N ASP A 53 -7.50 17.27 1.77
CA ASP A 53 -8.43 17.25 2.91
C ASP A 53 -7.69 16.88 4.20
N SER A 54 -6.83 15.85 4.15
CA SER A 54 -6.02 15.44 5.30
C SER A 54 -5.04 16.52 5.75
N VAL A 55 -4.41 17.24 4.80
CA VAL A 55 -3.53 18.37 5.11
C VAL A 55 -4.31 19.54 5.71
N THR A 56 -5.51 19.79 5.20
CA THR A 56 -6.40 20.83 5.73
C THR A 56 -6.80 20.51 7.16
N VAL A 57 -7.31 19.30 7.44
CA VAL A 57 -7.66 18.84 8.79
C VAL A 57 -6.47 18.93 9.75
N MET A 58 -5.27 18.53 9.30
CA MET A 58 -4.05 18.67 10.10
C MET A 58 -3.75 20.14 10.43
N ALA A 59 -3.84 21.04 9.44
CA ALA A 59 -3.56 22.47 9.61
C ALA A 59 -4.60 23.14 10.53
N GLU A 60 -5.86 22.73 10.46
CA GLU A 60 -6.94 23.21 11.33
C GLU A 60 -6.78 22.72 12.77
N ALA A 61 -6.32 21.48 12.95
CA ALA A 61 -6.07 20.92 14.27
C ALA A 61 -4.86 21.56 14.95
N ASN A 62 -3.76 21.77 14.21
CA ASN A 62 -2.56 22.45 14.71
C ASN A 62 -1.82 23.14 13.57
N TRP A 63 -1.99 24.46 13.44
CA TRP A 63 -1.35 25.26 12.41
C TRP A 63 0.18 25.09 12.37
N ASN A 64 0.81 24.92 13.53
CA ASN A 64 2.26 24.76 13.62
C ASN A 64 2.75 23.46 12.94
N SER A 65 1.90 22.44 12.83
CA SER A 65 2.22 21.23 12.07
C SER A 65 2.38 21.52 10.58
N LEU A 66 1.65 22.48 10.01
CA LEU A 66 1.84 22.90 8.62
C LEU A 66 2.91 23.99 8.49
N TYR A 67 2.86 25.00 9.35
CA TYR A 67 3.74 26.16 9.28
C TYR A 67 5.20 25.79 9.56
N GLY A 68 5.46 24.87 10.49
CA GLY A 68 6.81 24.51 10.95
C GLY A 68 7.61 23.59 10.01
N VAL A 69 7.03 23.11 8.91
CA VAL A 69 7.77 22.26 7.95
C VAL A 69 8.72 23.09 7.10
N SER A 70 9.80 22.46 6.62
CA SER A 70 10.72 23.07 5.66
C SER A 70 10.01 23.36 4.33
N LYS A 71 10.27 24.52 3.74
CA LYS A 71 9.55 25.00 2.55
C LYS A 71 10.22 24.59 1.24
N GLY A 72 9.49 24.63 0.13
CA GLY A 72 10.00 24.37 -1.21
C GLY A 72 9.86 22.92 -1.67
N PHE A 73 9.89 22.73 -3.00
CA PHE A 73 9.60 21.46 -3.67
C PHE A 73 10.48 20.26 -3.26
N ALA A 74 11.69 20.52 -2.76
CA ALA A 74 12.63 19.48 -2.32
C ALA A 74 12.23 18.86 -0.97
N ASN A 75 11.40 19.58 -0.19
CA ASN A 75 10.93 19.15 1.12
C ASN A 75 9.50 18.62 0.99
N THR A 76 9.39 17.32 0.70
CA THR A 76 8.09 16.66 0.53
C THR A 76 7.62 16.03 1.83
N TYR A 77 6.30 15.99 2.01
CA TYR A 77 5.65 15.44 3.18
C TYR A 77 4.42 14.62 2.80
N PHE A 78 4.00 13.71 3.67
CA PHE A 78 2.68 13.08 3.65
C PHE A 78 2.08 13.12 5.05
N VAL A 79 0.77 12.89 5.16
CA VAL A 79 0.07 12.97 6.46
C VAL A 79 -0.04 11.58 7.06
N ILE A 80 0.33 11.45 8.33
CA ILE A 80 0.02 10.26 9.14
C ILE A 80 -0.83 10.63 10.35
N SER A 81 -1.65 9.67 10.81
CA SER A 81 -2.46 9.82 12.01
C SER A 81 -1.87 8.99 13.16
N THR A 82 -1.47 9.65 14.24
CA THR A 82 -0.98 9.02 15.47
C THR A 82 -2.06 9.05 16.54
N GLY A 83 -3.12 8.25 16.36
CA GLY A 83 -4.29 8.29 17.23
C GLY A 83 -5.20 9.48 16.90
N THR A 84 -5.24 10.49 17.78
CA THR A 84 -6.14 11.67 17.65
C THR A 84 -5.54 12.84 16.88
N THR A 85 -4.25 12.79 16.54
CA THR A 85 -3.56 13.89 15.84
C THR A 85 -3.02 13.45 14.48
N SER A 86 -3.14 14.33 13.50
CA SER A 86 -2.49 14.21 12.20
C SER A 86 -1.19 15.03 12.21
N ILE A 87 -0.09 14.44 11.72
CA ILE A 87 1.23 15.08 11.68
C ILE A 87 1.86 14.90 10.29
N PRO A 88 2.70 15.85 9.84
CA PRO A 88 3.44 15.69 8.60
C PRO A 88 4.62 14.74 8.82
N MET A 89 4.81 13.79 7.93
CA MET A 89 6.01 12.98 7.86
C MET A 89 6.79 13.33 6.60
N ALA A 90 8.10 13.56 6.75
CA ALA A 90 8.98 13.83 5.62
C ALA A 90 9.03 12.61 4.67
N GLY A 91 9.02 12.89 3.36
CA GLY A 91 9.07 11.88 2.30
C GLY A 91 7.83 11.87 1.43
N LYS A 92 7.57 10.72 0.82
CA LYS A 92 6.41 10.46 -0.05
C LYS A 92 5.75 9.17 0.38
N GLU A 93 4.45 9.04 0.17
CA GLU A 93 3.67 7.85 0.51
C GLU A 93 3.26 7.09 -0.75
N SER A 94 3.42 5.76 -0.75
CA SER A 94 2.93 4.87 -1.82
C SER A 94 1.58 4.27 -1.44
N ILE A 95 0.57 4.47 -2.30
CA ILE A 95 -0.80 3.99 -2.14
C ILE A 95 -1.24 3.15 -3.32
N LEU A 96 -2.06 2.14 -3.03
CA LEU A 96 -2.68 1.28 -4.03
C LEU A 96 -4.14 1.70 -4.27
N SER A 97 -4.55 1.87 -5.54
CA SER A 97 -5.90 2.35 -5.90
C SER A 97 -7.07 1.44 -5.54
N LYS A 98 -6.81 0.14 -5.43
CA LYS A 98 -7.81 -0.90 -5.21
C LYS A 98 -7.34 -1.87 -4.14
N ASP A 99 -6.85 -1.31 -3.04
CA ASP A 99 -6.26 -2.11 -1.98
C ASP A 99 -7.34 -2.95 -1.28
N VAL A 100 -7.06 -4.24 -1.15
CA VAL A 100 -7.91 -5.17 -0.41
C VAL A 100 -7.25 -5.36 0.95
N THR A 101 -7.81 -4.71 1.98
CA THR A 101 -7.24 -4.71 3.33
C THR A 101 -8.00 -5.61 4.31
N SER A 102 -9.24 -5.99 3.98
CA SER A 102 -10.06 -6.87 4.82
C SER A 102 -9.45 -8.27 4.90
N GLY A 103 -9.20 -8.73 6.13
CA GLY A 103 -8.59 -10.03 6.42
C GLY A 103 -7.08 -10.10 6.17
N LEU A 104 -6.42 -8.97 5.91
CA LEU A 104 -4.98 -8.92 5.66
C LEU A 104 -4.19 -9.23 6.95
N VAL A 105 -3.33 -10.25 6.89
CA VAL A 105 -2.50 -10.71 8.02
C VAL A 105 -1.00 -10.57 7.78
N GLY A 106 -0.57 -10.38 6.53
CA GLY A 106 0.80 -10.05 6.19
C GLY A 106 0.86 -9.28 4.89
N TYR A 107 1.66 -8.23 4.82
CA TYR A 107 1.84 -7.44 3.61
C TYR A 107 3.27 -6.93 3.46
N TRP A 108 4.05 -7.58 2.59
CA TRP A 108 5.44 -7.23 2.31
C TRP A 108 5.54 -6.59 0.93
N LYS A 109 5.67 -5.26 0.91
CA LYS A 109 5.78 -4.45 -0.31
C LYS A 109 7.15 -4.59 -0.97
N PHE A 110 8.21 -4.70 -0.17
CA PHE A 110 9.61 -4.67 -0.60
C PHE A 110 10.09 -3.34 -1.19
N ASP A 111 9.44 -2.24 -0.79
CA ASP A 111 9.77 -0.87 -1.18
C ASP A 111 10.97 -0.28 -0.41
N GLU A 112 11.55 -1.01 0.56
CA GLU A 112 12.64 -0.49 1.38
C GLU A 112 13.92 -0.29 0.54
N GLY A 113 14.42 0.95 0.49
CA GLY A 113 15.64 1.26 -0.26
C GLY A 113 16.93 0.71 0.37
N SER A 114 16.91 0.30 1.64
CA SER A 114 18.11 -0.16 2.36
C SER A 114 17.78 -1.07 3.55
N GLY A 115 18.80 -1.62 4.20
CA GLY A 115 18.67 -2.45 5.40
C GLY A 115 18.36 -3.93 5.13
N SER A 116 18.29 -4.71 6.20
CA SER A 116 18.07 -6.17 6.16
C SER A 116 16.67 -6.59 6.56
N THR A 117 15.73 -5.66 6.70
CA THR A 117 14.35 -5.96 7.10
C THR A 117 13.42 -5.84 5.90
N ALA A 118 12.46 -6.75 5.78
CA ALA A 118 11.26 -6.62 4.96
C ALA A 118 10.10 -6.29 5.90
N TYR A 119 9.56 -5.08 5.85
CA TYR A 119 8.53 -4.66 6.80
C TYR A 119 7.15 -5.17 6.39
N ASP A 120 6.36 -5.53 7.39
CA ASP A 120 4.96 -5.90 7.24
C ASP A 120 4.05 -4.67 7.39
N SER A 121 3.32 -4.35 6.33
CA SER A 121 2.37 -3.23 6.26
C SER A 121 0.95 -3.60 6.74
N SER A 122 0.68 -4.85 7.15
CA SER A 122 -0.66 -5.33 7.55
C SER A 122 -1.09 -4.95 8.98
N ARG A 123 -0.27 -4.16 9.70
CA ARG A 123 -0.40 -3.82 11.14
C ARG A 123 -0.16 -4.99 12.10
N ASN A 124 0.18 -6.18 11.62
CA ASN A 124 0.48 -7.34 12.48
C ASN A 124 1.96 -7.46 12.85
N ASN A 125 2.82 -6.59 12.31
CA ASN A 125 4.24 -6.51 12.62
C ASN A 125 4.99 -7.83 12.31
N ASN A 126 4.55 -8.56 11.29
CA ASN A 126 5.15 -9.80 10.81
C ASN A 126 6.38 -9.50 9.92
N ASN A 127 7.29 -8.66 10.42
CA ASN A 127 8.49 -8.24 9.69
C ASN A 127 9.41 -9.44 9.45
N GLY A 128 10.07 -9.45 8.29
CA GLY A 128 11.02 -10.46 7.92
C GLY A 128 12.47 -10.00 7.95
N LEU A 129 13.39 -10.90 8.25
CA LEU A 129 14.84 -10.68 8.17
C LEU A 129 15.38 -11.27 6.86
N LEU A 130 16.10 -10.47 6.08
CA LEU A 130 16.76 -10.90 4.85
C LEU A 130 17.99 -11.74 5.20
N ILE A 131 17.97 -13.03 4.86
CA ILE A 131 19.08 -13.97 5.09
C ILE A 131 19.83 -14.22 3.78
N ASN A 132 21.17 -14.17 3.86
CA ASN A 132 22.07 -14.20 2.70
C ASN A 132 21.76 -13.10 1.66
N GLY A 133 21.07 -12.05 2.09
CA GLY A 133 20.85 -10.79 1.37
C GLY A 133 20.20 -10.90 -0.02
N PRO A 134 18.88 -11.19 -0.13
CA PRO A 134 18.12 -10.85 -1.33
C PRO A 134 18.36 -9.40 -1.75
N VAL A 135 18.59 -9.18 -3.05
CA VAL A 135 19.00 -7.86 -3.55
C VAL A 135 17.76 -7.00 -3.74
N LYS A 136 17.71 -5.87 -3.02
CA LYS A 136 16.68 -4.84 -3.20
C LYS A 136 16.89 -4.14 -4.55
N THR A 137 15.82 -4.03 -5.33
CA THR A 137 15.78 -3.34 -6.63
C THR A 137 14.63 -2.34 -6.62
N GLY A 138 14.70 -1.29 -7.46
CA GLY A 138 13.63 -0.30 -7.62
C GLY A 138 13.05 -0.26 -9.04
N ALA A 139 12.08 0.63 -9.24
CA ALA A 139 11.59 1.01 -10.55
C ALA A 139 12.74 1.33 -11.54
N PRO A 140 12.61 1.00 -12.84
CA PRO A 140 11.42 0.44 -13.49
C PRO A 140 11.37 -1.10 -13.51
N ASN A 141 12.28 -1.78 -12.81
CA ASN A 141 12.39 -3.25 -12.89
C ASN A 141 11.35 -3.98 -12.02
N CYS A 142 10.81 -3.30 -11.02
CA CYS A 142 9.79 -3.77 -10.09
C CYS A 142 8.39 -3.43 -10.57
N LYS A 143 7.39 -4.16 -10.06
CA LYS A 143 5.99 -3.95 -10.44
C LYS A 143 5.39 -2.75 -9.72
N ALA A 144 5.78 -2.54 -8.47
CA ALA A 144 5.31 -1.50 -7.57
C ALA A 144 6.53 -0.99 -6.80
N GLY A 145 6.89 0.29 -6.90
CA GLY A 145 7.99 0.87 -6.12
C GLY A 145 9.32 0.09 -6.20
N GLY A 146 9.60 -0.71 -5.17
CA GLY A 146 10.73 -1.64 -5.06
C GLY A 146 10.33 -3.12 -4.96
N CYS A 147 11.32 -4.00 -5.15
CA CYS A 147 11.12 -5.44 -5.14
C CYS A 147 12.39 -6.17 -4.66
N LEU A 148 12.24 -7.42 -4.23
CA LEU A 148 13.38 -8.26 -3.86
C LEU A 148 13.75 -9.24 -4.98
N SER A 149 15.05 -9.33 -5.25
CA SER A 149 15.66 -10.30 -6.16
C SER A 149 16.30 -11.45 -5.40
N PHE A 150 15.81 -12.65 -5.69
CA PHE A 150 16.26 -13.90 -5.09
C PHE A 150 17.11 -14.69 -6.09
N ASN A 151 18.14 -15.35 -5.58
CA ASN A 151 19.06 -16.17 -6.35
C ASN A 151 19.26 -17.51 -5.62
N SER A 152 18.75 -18.57 -6.24
CA SER A 152 18.78 -19.92 -5.68
C SER A 152 20.19 -20.43 -5.37
N SER A 153 21.22 -20.01 -6.11
CA SER A 153 22.61 -20.40 -5.86
C SER A 153 23.21 -19.76 -4.61
N SER A 154 22.71 -18.59 -4.21
CA SER A 154 23.12 -17.91 -2.97
C SER A 154 22.35 -18.40 -1.73
N GLY A 155 21.27 -19.17 -1.93
CA GLY A 155 20.40 -19.61 -0.85
C GLY A 155 19.81 -18.45 -0.05
N ASN A 156 19.44 -17.36 -0.73
CA ASN A 156 18.90 -16.17 -0.09
C ASN A 156 17.38 -16.26 0.07
N PHE A 157 16.87 -15.72 1.18
CA PHE A 157 15.47 -15.81 1.56
C PHE A 157 15.12 -14.72 2.58
N VAL A 158 13.84 -14.59 2.91
CA VAL A 158 13.38 -13.78 4.03
C VAL A 158 12.85 -14.70 5.12
N ASP A 159 13.42 -14.61 6.31
CA ASP A 159 12.97 -15.34 7.50
C ASP A 159 11.86 -14.54 8.21
N LEU A 160 10.68 -15.14 8.33
CA LEU A 160 9.54 -14.57 9.08
C LEU A 160 9.42 -15.15 10.49
N GLY A 161 10.30 -16.09 10.85
CA GLY A 161 10.33 -16.73 12.15
C GLY A 161 9.11 -17.62 12.44
N THR A 162 8.95 -17.97 13.72
CA THR A 162 7.79 -18.73 14.22
C THR A 162 6.62 -17.78 14.45
N ASN A 163 5.52 -17.96 13.71
CA ASN A 163 4.42 -17.01 13.77
C ASN A 163 3.03 -17.66 13.57
N PRO A 164 2.23 -17.79 14.64
CA PRO A 164 0.92 -18.45 14.55
C PRO A 164 -0.11 -17.62 13.76
N ILE A 165 0.10 -16.32 13.59
CA ILE A 165 -0.79 -15.47 12.77
C ILE A 165 -0.71 -15.87 11.28
N LEU A 166 0.40 -16.46 10.85
CA LEU A 166 0.58 -16.92 9.47
C LEU A 166 0.03 -18.35 9.25
N ASP A 167 -0.29 -19.10 10.33
CA ASP A 167 -0.79 -20.48 10.30
C ASP A 167 -2.27 -20.57 9.91
N GLN A 168 -2.62 -20.04 8.73
CA GLN A 168 -4.00 -19.99 8.26
C GLN A 168 -4.43 -21.29 7.56
N ASN A 169 -5.70 -21.67 7.78
CA ASN A 169 -6.34 -22.82 7.12
C ASN A 169 -7.27 -22.36 5.98
N ASN A 170 -8.05 -21.31 6.22
CA ASN A 170 -8.69 -20.55 5.16
C ASN A 170 -7.81 -19.33 4.89
N PHE A 171 -7.34 -19.18 3.66
CA PHE A 171 -6.39 -18.14 3.33
C PHE A 171 -6.48 -17.70 1.89
N SER A 172 -5.87 -16.55 1.63
CA SER A 172 -5.43 -16.21 0.28
C SER A 172 -4.00 -15.70 0.35
N PHE A 173 -3.17 -16.15 -0.57
CA PHE A 173 -1.86 -15.56 -0.80
C PHE A 173 -1.89 -14.87 -2.16
N ALA A 174 -1.48 -13.61 -2.23
CA ALA A 174 -1.41 -12.84 -3.47
C ALA A 174 -0.03 -12.20 -3.62
N GLY A 175 0.45 -12.03 -4.85
CA GLY A 175 1.69 -11.31 -5.09
C GLY A 175 2.12 -11.30 -6.54
N TRP A 176 3.09 -10.44 -6.85
CA TRP A 176 3.71 -10.40 -8.16
C TRP A 176 5.01 -11.20 -8.16
N ILE A 177 5.18 -12.03 -9.17
CA ILE A 177 6.39 -12.84 -9.36
C ILE A 177 6.97 -12.61 -10.76
N LYS A 178 8.30 -12.54 -10.85
CA LYS A 178 9.05 -12.57 -12.11
C LYS A 178 10.11 -13.66 -12.03
N PRO A 179 9.77 -14.92 -12.36
CA PRO A 179 10.71 -16.03 -12.23
C PRO A 179 11.89 -15.84 -13.18
N ALA A 180 13.11 -15.95 -12.67
CA ALA A 180 14.31 -16.08 -13.50
C ALA A 180 14.53 -17.54 -13.91
N SER A 181 14.08 -18.48 -13.08
CA SER A 181 13.94 -19.91 -13.38
C SER A 181 12.51 -20.34 -13.12
N VAL A 182 12.00 -21.23 -13.96
CA VAL A 182 10.65 -21.80 -13.85
C VAL A 182 10.66 -23.23 -13.27
N ASN A 183 11.81 -23.72 -12.83
CA ASN A 183 11.95 -25.02 -12.16
C ASN A 183 11.46 -24.93 -10.70
N GLU A 184 11.94 -25.83 -9.83
CA GLU A 184 11.57 -25.88 -8.41
C GLU A 184 11.98 -24.60 -7.66
N GLY A 185 11.03 -24.03 -6.92
CA GLY A 185 11.30 -22.90 -6.02
C GLY A 185 10.07 -22.46 -5.25
N THR A 186 10.16 -22.45 -3.91
CA THR A 186 9.08 -21.97 -3.03
C THR A 186 9.13 -20.46 -2.87
N ILE A 187 8.00 -19.81 -3.08
CA ILE A 187 7.81 -18.37 -2.92
C ILE A 187 7.38 -18.04 -1.49
N PHE A 188 6.43 -18.78 -0.94
CA PHE A 188 5.98 -18.60 0.45
C PHE A 188 5.70 -19.96 1.08
N GLY A 189 6.42 -20.27 2.16
CA GLY A 189 6.42 -21.57 2.79
C GLY A 189 6.40 -21.49 4.31
N GLY A 190 5.64 -22.40 4.92
CA GLY A 190 5.59 -22.66 6.35
C GLY A 190 6.03 -24.09 6.65
N PHE A 191 6.71 -24.33 7.76
CA PHE A 191 7.14 -25.66 8.15
C PHE A 191 7.29 -25.82 9.66
N ASN A 192 7.24 -27.07 10.13
CA ASN A 192 7.66 -27.47 11.45
C ASN A 192 8.38 -28.83 11.38
N THR A 193 8.50 -29.53 12.50
CA THR A 193 9.19 -30.83 12.58
C THR A 193 8.53 -31.93 11.76
N ASN A 194 7.22 -31.87 11.54
CA ASN A 194 6.43 -32.96 10.94
C ASN A 194 5.78 -32.55 9.62
N PHE A 195 5.53 -31.25 9.42
CA PHE A 195 4.67 -30.71 8.36
C PHE A 195 5.34 -29.57 7.61
N TYR A 196 4.93 -29.40 6.35
CA TYR A 196 5.21 -28.19 5.59
C TYR A 196 3.98 -27.78 4.77
N LYS A 197 3.88 -26.49 4.52
CA LYS A 197 2.90 -25.83 3.65
C LYS A 197 3.66 -24.93 2.68
N ASN A 198 3.74 -25.31 1.42
CA ASN A 198 4.16 -24.41 0.35
C ASN A 198 2.89 -23.77 -0.21
N LEU A 199 2.53 -22.57 0.26
CA LEU A 199 1.31 -21.91 -0.20
C LEU A 199 1.44 -21.52 -1.68
N VAL A 200 2.64 -21.12 -2.09
CA VAL A 200 2.98 -20.87 -3.50
C VAL A 200 4.41 -21.35 -3.77
N ALA A 201 4.55 -22.20 -4.78
CA ALA A 201 5.81 -22.64 -5.32
C ALA A 201 5.75 -22.73 -6.86
N LEU A 202 6.91 -22.86 -7.50
CA LEU A 202 7.02 -23.21 -8.91
C LEU A 202 7.52 -24.64 -9.06
N SER A 203 7.00 -25.34 -10.06
CA SER A 203 7.47 -26.66 -10.47
C SER A 203 7.20 -26.87 -11.95
N SER A 204 8.26 -27.09 -12.74
CA SER A 204 8.16 -27.30 -14.19
C SER A 204 7.32 -26.23 -14.92
N GLY A 205 7.46 -24.97 -14.50
CA GLY A 205 6.75 -23.81 -15.02
C GLY A 205 5.33 -23.62 -14.52
N LYS A 206 4.82 -24.50 -13.67
CA LYS A 206 3.49 -24.35 -13.08
C LYS A 206 3.58 -23.77 -11.69
N VAL A 207 2.58 -22.96 -11.34
CA VAL A 207 2.32 -22.54 -9.96
C VAL A 207 1.76 -23.75 -9.22
N LYS A 208 2.26 -23.99 -8.02
CA LYS A 208 1.90 -25.12 -7.17
C LYS A 208 1.52 -24.64 -5.78
N LEU A 209 0.34 -25.07 -5.32
CA LEU A 209 0.01 -25.16 -3.90
C LEU A 209 0.34 -26.59 -3.47
N ASP A 210 1.18 -26.74 -2.46
CA ASP A 210 1.62 -28.05 -1.96
C ASP A 210 1.57 -28.06 -0.45
N GLN A 211 0.59 -28.80 0.06
CA GLN A 211 0.39 -29.03 1.47
C GLN A 211 0.74 -30.49 1.72
N ASN A 212 1.62 -30.74 2.69
CA ASN A 212 1.97 -32.11 3.06
C ASN A 212 1.00 -32.62 4.13
N PRO A 213 0.64 -33.92 4.12
CA PRO A 213 -0.39 -34.46 4.99
C PRO A 213 -0.15 -34.16 6.48
N PRO A 214 -1.22 -33.90 7.27
CA PRO A 214 -2.60 -33.84 6.79
C PRO A 214 -2.83 -32.47 6.15
N GLY A 215 -3.15 -32.43 4.87
CA GLY A 215 -3.16 -31.18 4.14
C GLY A 215 -3.23 -31.38 2.63
N GLY A 216 -4.41 -31.58 2.05
CA GLY A 216 -4.84 -31.21 0.68
C GLY A 216 -4.08 -31.75 -0.54
N GLY A 217 -2.87 -32.29 -0.40
CA GLY A 217 -1.99 -32.65 -1.51
C GLY A 217 -1.63 -31.45 -2.39
N GLU A 218 -1.22 -31.75 -3.62
CA GLU A 218 -0.77 -30.74 -4.59
C GLU A 218 -1.92 -30.26 -5.48
N LEU A 219 -1.96 -28.95 -5.75
CA LEU A 219 -2.76 -28.33 -6.79
C LEU A 219 -1.84 -27.52 -7.71
N TYR A 220 -1.97 -27.74 -9.02
CA TYR A 220 -1.16 -27.08 -10.03
C TYR A 220 -1.99 -26.12 -10.87
N SER A 221 -1.34 -25.06 -11.38
CA SER A 221 -1.88 -24.26 -12.47
C SER A 221 -2.00 -25.08 -13.76
N ASN A 222 -2.99 -24.73 -14.57
CA ASN A 222 -3.09 -25.12 -15.97
C ASN A 222 -2.08 -24.34 -16.81
N THR A 223 -1.94 -23.05 -16.58
CA THR A 223 -0.97 -22.21 -17.29
C THR A 223 0.47 -22.57 -16.91
N VAL A 224 1.33 -22.66 -17.93
CA VAL A 224 2.79 -22.80 -17.79
C VAL A 224 3.43 -21.43 -17.97
N LEU A 225 4.07 -20.94 -16.92
CA LEU A 225 4.77 -19.67 -16.87
C LEU A 225 6.07 -19.74 -17.68
N SER A 226 6.41 -18.62 -18.32
CA SER A 226 7.71 -18.39 -18.95
C SER A 226 8.57 -17.47 -18.10
N ALA A 227 9.86 -17.80 -17.98
CA ALA A 227 10.84 -16.99 -17.25
C ALA A 227 10.92 -15.55 -17.80
N GLY A 228 11.28 -14.60 -16.93
CA GLY A 228 11.49 -13.20 -17.27
C GLY A 228 10.22 -12.35 -17.40
N ASN A 229 9.03 -12.91 -17.22
CA ASN A 229 7.76 -12.18 -17.29
C ASN A 229 7.13 -12.00 -15.91
N TRP A 230 6.45 -10.86 -15.70
CA TRP A 230 5.68 -10.61 -14.49
C TRP A 230 4.33 -11.33 -14.55
N TYR A 231 3.99 -12.05 -13.48
CA TYR A 231 2.68 -12.65 -13.27
C TYR A 231 2.14 -12.24 -11.90
N HIS A 232 0.86 -11.91 -11.84
CA HIS A 232 0.16 -11.80 -10.56
C HIS A 232 -0.44 -13.15 -10.22
N ILE A 233 -0.01 -13.73 -9.10
CA ILE A 233 -0.44 -15.04 -8.66
C ILE A 233 -1.29 -14.87 -7.41
N VAL A 234 -2.47 -15.50 -7.40
CA VAL A 234 -3.25 -15.63 -6.18
C VAL A 234 -3.60 -17.09 -5.97
N VAL A 235 -3.35 -17.60 -4.77
CA VAL A 235 -3.83 -18.91 -4.32
C VAL A 235 -4.85 -18.67 -3.22
N VAL A 236 -6.02 -19.29 -3.34
CA VAL A 236 -7.11 -19.18 -2.35
C VAL A 236 -7.46 -20.57 -1.85
N GLN A 237 -7.83 -20.65 -0.57
CA GLN A 237 -8.42 -21.83 0.06
C GLN A 237 -9.50 -21.39 1.05
N ASP A 238 -10.66 -22.02 0.96
CA ASP A 238 -11.72 -21.96 1.97
C ASP A 238 -12.14 -23.37 2.38
N SER A 239 -13.29 -23.49 3.07
CA SER A 239 -13.84 -24.80 3.48
C SER A 239 -14.42 -25.63 2.34
N LEU A 240 -14.65 -25.03 1.16
CA LEU A 240 -15.27 -25.68 0.01
C LEU A 240 -14.24 -26.13 -1.03
N GLY A 241 -13.13 -25.42 -1.15
CA GLY A 241 -12.14 -25.73 -2.16
C GLY A 241 -10.91 -24.84 -2.16
N ARG A 242 -10.10 -25.07 -3.19
CA ARG A 242 -8.86 -24.36 -3.46
C ARG A 242 -8.88 -23.86 -4.89
N ALA A 243 -8.26 -22.72 -5.14
CA ALA A 243 -8.10 -22.21 -6.49
C ALA A 243 -6.80 -21.43 -6.68
N ILE A 244 -6.28 -21.47 -7.90
CA ILE A 244 -5.14 -20.69 -8.36
C ILE A 244 -5.65 -19.71 -9.41
N TYR A 245 -5.27 -18.45 -9.26
CA TYR A 245 -5.53 -17.37 -10.20
C TYR A 245 -4.22 -16.86 -10.76
N ILE A 246 -4.21 -16.60 -12.07
CA ILE A 246 -3.08 -16.01 -12.78
C ILE A 246 -3.57 -14.76 -13.50
N ASN A 247 -2.91 -13.64 -13.25
CA ASN A 247 -3.23 -12.35 -13.85
C ASN A 247 -4.70 -11.95 -13.68
N GLY A 248 -5.25 -12.18 -12.49
CA GLY A 248 -6.61 -11.78 -12.12
C GLY A 248 -7.71 -12.77 -12.53
N VAL A 249 -7.39 -13.85 -13.23
CA VAL A 249 -8.36 -14.84 -13.73
C VAL A 249 -8.12 -16.19 -13.08
N MET A 250 -9.20 -16.91 -12.71
CA MET A 250 -9.11 -18.26 -12.18
C MET A 250 -8.53 -19.20 -13.23
N ASP A 251 -7.44 -19.87 -12.90
CA ASP A 251 -6.71 -20.76 -13.79
C ASP A 251 -6.97 -22.24 -13.49
N SER A 252 -7.02 -22.62 -12.20
CA SER A 252 -7.35 -23.97 -11.76
C SER A 252 -8.01 -23.99 -10.38
N GLY A 253 -8.61 -25.11 -10.00
CA GLY A 253 -9.15 -25.33 -8.66
C GLY A 253 -9.66 -26.76 -8.44
N ASP A 254 -9.87 -27.09 -7.18
CA ASP A 254 -10.42 -28.37 -6.73
C ASP A 254 -11.17 -28.23 -5.39
N SER A 255 -11.71 -29.33 -4.90
CA SER A 255 -12.38 -29.42 -3.58
C SER A 255 -11.53 -30.15 -2.54
N ASN A 256 -10.22 -30.32 -2.75
CA ASN A 256 -9.37 -31.13 -1.88
C ASN A 256 -8.80 -30.29 -0.72
N VAL A 257 -9.66 -29.97 0.23
CA VAL A 257 -9.31 -29.19 1.41
C VAL A 257 -9.07 -30.12 2.59
N GLU A 258 -7.86 -30.09 3.14
CA GLU A 258 -7.62 -30.60 4.49
C GLU A 258 -6.99 -29.50 5.34
N ASN A 259 -7.53 -29.32 6.53
CA ASN A 259 -7.04 -28.35 7.48
C ASN A 259 -5.83 -28.91 8.22
N TYR A 260 -4.89 -28.01 8.52
CA TYR A 260 -3.83 -28.32 9.45
C TYR A 260 -4.41 -28.39 10.87
N THR A 261 -4.27 -29.54 11.51
CA THR A 261 -4.85 -29.84 12.84
C THR A 261 -3.81 -30.18 13.92
N ASP A 262 -2.51 -30.20 13.59
CA ASP A 262 -1.46 -30.61 14.54
C ASP A 262 -1.22 -29.58 15.66
N GLY A 263 -1.64 -28.32 15.48
CA GLY A 263 -1.56 -27.29 16.51
C GLY A 263 -0.14 -26.79 16.81
N ALA A 264 0.91 -27.42 16.26
CA ALA A 264 2.27 -26.91 16.33
C ALA A 264 2.42 -25.66 15.46
N ILE A 265 3.04 -24.62 16.01
CA ILE A 265 3.25 -23.35 15.30
C ILE A 265 4.33 -23.53 14.22
N MET A 266 4.06 -23.07 13.01
CA MET A 266 5.04 -23.16 11.93
C MET A 266 6.03 -21.98 11.95
N LYS A 267 7.21 -22.26 11.40
CA LYS A 267 8.17 -21.25 10.95
C LYS A 267 7.87 -20.90 9.51
N TRP A 268 7.90 -19.61 9.18
CA TRP A 268 7.57 -19.11 7.85
C TRP A 268 8.76 -18.45 7.18
N ALA A 269 8.81 -18.57 5.85
CA ALA A 269 9.82 -17.91 5.04
C ALA A 269 9.28 -17.53 3.65
N ILE A 270 9.86 -16.49 3.09
CA ILE A 270 9.67 -16.10 1.69
C ILE A 270 10.92 -16.50 0.90
N GLY A 271 10.73 -17.17 -0.23
CA GLY A 271 11.80 -17.53 -1.16
C GLY A 271 12.54 -18.83 -0.84
N LYS A 272 12.07 -19.64 0.11
CA LYS A 272 12.65 -20.97 0.38
C LYS A 272 11.64 -22.01 0.85
N ARG A 273 12.03 -23.28 0.70
CA ARG A 273 11.40 -24.45 1.31
C ARG A 273 12.34 -25.07 2.34
N GLU A 274 11.79 -25.37 3.51
CA GLU A 274 12.45 -26.20 4.51
C GLU A 274 11.59 -27.43 4.81
N TYR A 275 12.25 -28.57 5.02
CA TYR A 275 11.60 -29.82 5.42
C TYR A 275 12.52 -30.56 6.39
N HIS A 276 12.02 -31.02 7.55
CA HIS A 276 12.84 -31.70 8.58
C HIS A 276 14.14 -30.93 8.95
N GLY A 277 14.08 -29.60 9.03
CA GLY A 277 15.24 -28.79 9.41
C GLY A 277 16.33 -28.64 8.34
N SER A 278 16.10 -29.14 7.12
CA SER A 278 17.02 -28.99 5.98
C SER A 278 16.38 -28.11 4.91
N ASN A 279 17.18 -27.27 4.25
CA ASN A 279 16.73 -26.44 3.12
C ASN A 279 16.71 -27.29 1.85
N TYR A 280 15.60 -27.29 1.11
CA TYR A 280 15.43 -28.12 -0.10
C TYR A 280 15.44 -27.30 -1.38
N GLU A 281 14.76 -26.16 -1.38
CA GLU A 281 14.50 -25.38 -2.59
C GLU A 281 14.57 -23.89 -2.27
N TYR A 282 15.10 -23.11 -3.21
CA TYR A 282 15.15 -21.65 -3.13
C TYR A 282 14.54 -21.05 -4.38
N TYR A 283 13.76 -20.00 -4.22
CA TYR A 283 13.22 -19.26 -5.34
C TYR A 283 14.33 -18.50 -6.09
N ASN A 284 14.17 -18.36 -7.41
CA ASN A 284 15.08 -17.59 -8.26
C ASN A 284 14.26 -16.65 -9.16
N GLY A 285 14.33 -15.35 -8.89
CA GLY A 285 13.54 -14.33 -9.57
C GLY A 285 13.22 -13.12 -8.70
N LEU A 286 12.36 -12.23 -9.21
CA LEU A 286 11.86 -11.09 -8.45
C LEU A 286 10.53 -11.43 -7.78
N LEU A 287 10.31 -10.92 -6.57
CA LEU A 287 9.03 -10.90 -5.86
C LEU A 287 8.69 -9.47 -5.45
N ASP A 288 7.41 -9.13 -5.54
CA ASP A 288 6.89 -7.79 -5.26
C ASP A 288 5.47 -7.89 -4.70
N ASP A 289 5.12 -7.00 -3.76
CA ASP A 289 3.76 -6.78 -3.28
C ASP A 289 3.04 -8.03 -2.71
N LEU A 290 3.76 -8.82 -1.89
CA LEU A 290 3.26 -10.10 -1.34
C LEU A 290 2.28 -9.87 -0.19
N ARG A 291 1.14 -10.57 -0.23
CA ARG A 291 0.04 -10.44 0.73
C ARG A 291 -0.44 -11.80 1.18
N LEU A 292 -0.71 -11.93 2.48
CA LEU A 292 -1.43 -13.07 3.07
C LEU A 292 -2.72 -12.57 3.74
N TYR A 293 -3.80 -13.28 3.48
CA TYR A 293 -5.13 -13.04 4.02
C TYR A 293 -5.60 -14.24 4.83
N ASN A 294 -6.37 -14.01 5.91
CA ASN A 294 -7.00 -15.05 6.74
C ASN A 294 -8.39 -15.50 6.22
N ARG A 295 -8.63 -15.29 4.93
CA ARG A 295 -9.88 -15.65 4.24
C ARG A 295 -9.61 -15.91 2.77
N ALA A 296 -10.55 -16.60 2.11
CA ALA A 296 -10.59 -16.65 0.66
C ALA A 296 -11.02 -15.29 0.10
N LEU A 297 -10.24 -14.78 -0.86
CA LEU A 297 -10.60 -13.65 -1.70
C LEU A 297 -11.59 -14.09 -2.77
N THR A 298 -12.53 -13.21 -3.07
CA THR A 298 -13.45 -13.39 -4.20
C THR A 298 -12.73 -13.13 -5.52
N GLY A 299 -13.24 -13.69 -6.63
CA GLY A 299 -12.68 -13.43 -7.96
C GLY A 299 -12.62 -11.94 -8.33
N SER A 300 -13.57 -11.13 -7.85
CA SER A 300 -13.55 -9.66 -8.00
C SER A 300 -12.41 -9.01 -7.23
N GLU A 301 -12.17 -9.40 -5.98
CA GLU A 301 -11.05 -8.88 -5.18
C GLU A 301 -9.70 -9.27 -5.80
N VAL A 302 -9.60 -10.47 -6.38
CA VAL A 302 -8.41 -10.90 -7.12
C VAL A 302 -8.19 -10.06 -8.38
N ALA A 303 -9.25 -9.75 -9.12
CA ALA A 303 -9.17 -8.86 -10.28
C ALA A 303 -8.81 -7.42 -9.88
N ASP A 304 -9.29 -6.95 -8.73
CA ASP A 304 -8.96 -5.65 -8.18
C ASP A 304 -7.47 -5.56 -7.79
N LEU A 305 -6.93 -6.57 -7.10
CA LEU A 305 -5.50 -6.64 -6.80
C LEU A 305 -4.65 -6.68 -8.09
N TYR A 306 -5.06 -7.45 -9.11
CA TYR A 306 -4.34 -7.52 -10.37
C TYR A 306 -4.33 -6.18 -11.14
N SER A 307 -5.48 -5.50 -11.19
CA SER A 307 -5.64 -4.22 -11.90
C SER A 307 -5.21 -3.01 -11.08
N SER A 308 -4.79 -3.22 -9.84
CA SER A 308 -4.34 -2.17 -8.95
C SER A 308 -3.08 -1.47 -9.49
N SER A 309 -2.96 -0.18 -9.18
CA SER A 309 -1.80 0.62 -9.55
C SER A 309 -1.26 1.35 -8.33
N VAL A 310 0.06 1.49 -8.28
CA VAL A 310 0.73 2.28 -7.25
C VAL A 310 0.75 3.74 -7.65
N TYR A 311 0.34 4.58 -6.71
CA TYR A 311 0.42 6.01 -6.74
C TYR A 311 1.34 6.48 -5.64
N THR A 312 2.21 7.43 -5.94
CA THR A 312 3.02 8.12 -4.95
C THR A 312 2.41 9.48 -4.69
N ARG A 313 1.92 9.73 -3.47
CA ARG A 313 1.34 11.02 -3.09
C ARG A 313 2.18 11.73 -2.04
N TYR A 314 2.21 13.05 -2.13
CA TYR A 314 2.91 13.92 -1.19
C TYR A 314 2.41 15.35 -1.34
N PHE A 315 2.76 16.20 -0.39
CA PHE A 315 2.59 17.64 -0.48
C PHE A 315 3.90 18.34 -0.14
N TYR A 316 4.04 19.59 -0.58
CA TYR A 316 5.07 20.51 -0.11
C TYR A 316 4.45 21.88 0.12
N VAL A 317 5.15 22.70 0.89
CA VAL A 317 4.63 23.99 1.34
C VAL A 317 5.57 25.09 0.91
N ASP A 318 5.03 26.16 0.35
CA ASP A 318 5.73 27.39 0.07
C ASP A 318 5.17 28.51 0.95
N ASN A 319 6.05 29.44 1.34
CA ASN A 319 5.61 30.67 2.00
C ASN A 319 4.81 31.53 1.01
N VAL A 320 3.98 32.40 1.59
CA VAL A 320 3.12 33.34 0.88
C VAL A 320 3.52 34.74 1.30
N SER A 321 3.53 35.68 0.37
CA SER A 321 3.67 37.10 0.65
C SER A 321 2.51 37.86 0.02
N ARG A 322 2.21 39.05 0.55
CA ARG A 322 1.10 39.89 0.07
C ARG A 322 1.57 41.26 -0.34
N ASP A 323 1.05 41.74 -1.47
CA ASP A 323 1.31 43.11 -1.90
C ASP A 323 0.60 44.14 -1.00
N SER A 324 0.89 45.42 -1.24
CA SER A 324 0.22 46.55 -0.56
C SER A 324 -1.31 46.57 -0.69
N SER A 325 -1.88 45.85 -1.66
CA SER A 325 -3.33 45.69 -1.88
C SER A 325 -3.89 44.42 -1.25
N GLN A 326 -3.11 43.73 -0.40
CA GLN A 326 -3.43 42.46 0.26
C GLN A 326 -3.63 41.26 -0.68
N ASN A 327 -3.23 41.37 -1.95
CA ASN A 327 -3.27 40.24 -2.87
C ASN A 327 -2.06 39.34 -2.65
N ILE A 328 -2.24 38.03 -2.84
CA ILE A 328 -1.13 37.08 -2.81
C ILE A 328 -0.22 37.32 -4.00
N GLU A 329 1.07 37.50 -3.74
CA GLU A 329 2.07 37.69 -4.77
C GLU A 329 2.38 36.37 -5.52
N SER A 330 2.67 36.47 -6.81
CA SER A 330 3.04 35.30 -7.63
C SER A 330 4.46 34.78 -7.33
N VAL A 331 5.31 35.63 -6.74
CA VAL A 331 6.68 35.30 -6.33
C VAL A 331 6.82 35.75 -4.89
N TYR A 332 7.32 34.86 -4.03
CA TYR A 332 7.50 35.14 -2.62
C TYR A 332 8.50 36.28 -2.37
N ASN A 333 8.11 37.24 -1.55
CA ASN A 333 8.92 38.35 -1.06
C ASN A 333 9.02 38.29 0.46
N ILE A 334 10.25 38.15 0.97
CA ILE A 334 10.52 38.02 2.41
C ILE A 334 10.11 39.26 3.23
N ASN A 335 10.06 40.44 2.60
CA ASN A 335 9.73 41.69 3.31
C ASN A 335 8.23 41.82 3.57
N ASP A 336 7.42 41.09 2.81
CA ASP A 336 5.95 41.15 2.83
C ASP A 336 5.34 39.78 3.17
N ASP A 337 6.05 38.98 3.98
CA ASP A 337 5.66 37.63 4.40
C ASP A 337 4.28 37.63 5.09
N ASP A 338 3.42 36.71 4.65
CA ASP A 338 2.15 36.40 5.29
C ASP A 338 2.27 35.08 6.06
N PRO A 339 2.65 35.11 7.35
CA PRO A 339 2.78 33.89 8.16
C PRO A 339 1.43 33.22 8.47
N SER A 340 0.31 33.91 8.20
CA SER A 340 -1.03 33.38 8.41
C SER A 340 -1.52 32.51 7.25
N THR A 341 -0.91 32.61 6.07
CA THR A 341 -1.28 31.84 4.88
C THR A 341 -0.10 31.00 4.40
N GLN A 342 -0.37 29.78 3.96
CA GLN A 342 0.63 28.90 3.37
C GLN A 342 0.12 28.35 2.05
N LYS A 343 0.99 28.33 1.03
CA LYS A 343 0.69 27.71 -0.26
C LYS A 343 1.03 26.24 -0.16
N VAL A 344 0.02 25.38 -0.20
CA VAL A 344 0.16 23.93 -0.16
C VAL A 344 -0.03 23.39 -1.55
N ILE A 345 0.97 22.66 -2.04
CA ILE A 345 0.90 21.97 -3.31
C ILE A 345 0.84 20.48 -3.01
N VAL A 346 -0.23 19.82 -3.44
CA VAL A 346 -0.43 18.38 -3.26
C VAL A 346 -0.31 17.70 -4.61
N ARG A 347 0.54 16.67 -4.70
CA ARG A 347 0.80 15.94 -5.93
C ARG A 347 0.61 14.45 -5.72
N THR A 348 -0.02 13.80 -6.70
CA THR A 348 -0.04 12.34 -6.83
C THR A 348 0.57 11.95 -8.17
N GLU A 349 1.53 11.03 -8.12
CA GLU A 349 2.32 10.56 -9.26
C GLU A 349 2.06 9.07 -9.52
N TRP A 350 2.09 8.64 -10.78
CA TRP A 350 2.06 7.22 -11.14
C TRP A 350 2.87 6.96 -12.41
N LEU A 351 3.33 5.72 -12.58
CA LEU A 351 4.07 5.30 -13.76
C LEU A 351 3.13 4.72 -14.83
N THR A 352 3.37 5.12 -16.07
CA THR A 352 2.83 4.46 -17.27
C THR A 352 4.01 4.10 -18.17
N GLY A 353 4.45 2.84 -18.11
CA GLY A 353 5.75 2.46 -18.68
C GLY A 353 6.89 3.18 -17.96
N ASN A 354 7.72 3.90 -18.70
CA ASN A 354 8.84 4.68 -18.16
C ASN A 354 8.50 6.16 -17.93
N THR A 355 7.24 6.56 -18.11
CA THR A 355 6.80 7.96 -17.97
C THR A 355 6.08 8.16 -16.64
N THR A 356 6.57 9.10 -15.83
CA THR A 356 5.87 9.57 -14.63
C THR A 356 4.79 10.55 -15.03
N ASN A 357 3.55 10.19 -14.73
CA ASN A 357 2.38 11.04 -14.85
C ASN A 357 2.05 11.60 -13.47
N ASN A 358 1.39 12.75 -13.43
CA ASN A 358 0.98 13.34 -12.16
C ASN A 358 -0.33 14.13 -12.29
N VAL A 359 -1.03 14.25 -11.17
CA VAL A 359 -2.07 15.25 -10.94
C VAL A 359 -1.62 16.09 -9.76
N GLU A 360 -1.78 17.40 -9.88
CA GLU A 360 -1.40 18.36 -8.86
C GLU A 360 -2.56 19.33 -8.59
N ILE A 361 -2.75 19.66 -7.32
CA ILE A 361 -3.63 20.76 -6.90
C ILE A 361 -2.83 21.71 -6.00
N THR A 362 -3.12 22.99 -6.13
CA THR A 362 -2.59 24.03 -5.23
C THR A 362 -3.74 24.59 -4.39
N ALA A 363 -3.52 24.70 -3.09
CA ALA A 363 -4.42 25.34 -2.16
C ALA A 363 -3.68 26.39 -1.33
N TYR A 364 -4.36 27.47 -0.98
CA TYR A 364 -3.88 28.44 -0.02
C TYR A 364 -4.64 28.21 1.28
N LEU A 365 -3.95 27.66 2.27
CA LEU A 365 -4.54 27.45 3.59
C LEU A 365 -4.21 28.68 4.43
N THR A 366 -5.22 29.28 5.05
CA THR A 366 -5.05 30.40 5.97
C THR A 366 -5.46 29.95 7.36
N ARG A 367 -4.63 30.25 8.37
CA ARG A 367 -4.95 30.03 9.76
C ARG A 367 -6.22 30.79 10.10
N TRP A 368 -7.29 30.08 10.44
CA TRP A 368 -8.49 30.69 10.99
C TRP A 368 -8.52 30.52 12.52
N ALA A 369 -9.10 31.50 13.21
CA ALA A 369 -9.20 31.48 14.65
C ALA A 369 -10.23 30.44 15.09
N ASN A 370 -9.78 29.33 15.67
CA ASN A 370 -10.66 28.42 16.39
C ASN A 370 -11.07 29.12 17.70
N ASN A 371 -12.29 29.66 17.73
CA ASN A 371 -12.82 30.48 18.82
C ASN A 371 -13.20 29.66 20.09
N PHE A 372 -12.54 28.51 20.32
CA PHE A 372 -12.82 27.63 21.46
C PHE A 372 -12.07 28.03 22.74
N ALA A 373 -11.07 28.91 22.63
CA ALA A 373 -10.52 29.63 23.76
C ALA A 373 -10.40 31.10 23.36
N SER A 374 -11.40 31.89 23.77
CA SER A 374 -11.24 33.34 23.83
C SER A 374 -10.15 33.64 24.86
N GLN A 375 -9.04 34.23 24.43
CA GLN A 375 -8.24 35.02 25.35
C GLN A 375 -9.11 36.23 25.70
N THR A 376 -9.82 36.15 26.83
CA THR A 376 -10.60 37.29 27.32
C THR A 376 -9.66 38.34 27.87
N ASP A 377 -10.02 39.58 27.52
CA ASP A 377 -9.75 40.84 28.20
C ASP A 377 -8.31 41.24 28.54
N TRP A 378 -7.56 41.63 27.51
CA TRP A 378 -6.58 42.70 27.69
C TRP A 378 -7.33 44.04 27.73
N SER A 379 -7.63 44.54 28.94
CA SER A 379 -8.07 45.93 29.12
C SER A 379 -6.84 46.82 29.25
N GLY A 380 -6.75 47.84 28.38
CA GLY A 380 -5.68 48.83 28.42
C GLY A 380 -5.66 49.53 29.78
N GLY A 381 -4.46 49.75 30.32
CA GLY A 381 -4.27 50.39 31.62
C GLY A 381 -4.84 51.82 31.72
N ASP A 382 -4.61 52.44 32.88
CA ASP A 382 -5.22 53.71 33.27
C ASP A 382 -5.09 54.82 32.22
N GLY A 383 -6.25 55.31 31.76
CA GLY A 383 -6.39 56.44 30.84
C GLY A 383 -6.96 56.12 29.45
N VAL A 384 -7.22 54.85 29.13
CA VAL A 384 -7.74 54.46 27.80
C VAL A 384 -9.16 53.89 27.91
N SER A 385 -10.15 54.57 27.32
CA SER A 385 -11.52 54.04 27.22
C SER A 385 -11.78 53.42 25.83
N GLY A 386 -11.40 52.16 25.66
CA GLY A 386 -11.70 51.36 24.45
C GLY A 386 -10.58 50.39 24.08
N PRO A 387 -10.87 49.30 23.34
CA PRO A 387 -9.85 48.34 22.93
C PRO A 387 -8.83 49.00 21.98
N VAL A 388 -7.53 48.88 22.28
CA VAL A 388 -6.43 49.24 21.37
C VAL A 388 -5.94 47.97 20.69
N THR A 389 -6.65 47.51 19.65
CA THR A 389 -6.07 46.59 18.67
C THR A 389 -6.56 46.96 17.26
N ASP A 390 -5.70 47.64 16.52
CA ASP A 390 -5.52 47.34 15.10
C ASP A 390 -4.64 46.09 14.98
N PHE A 391 -4.79 45.34 13.89
CA PHE A 391 -3.99 44.14 13.59
C PHE A 391 -2.48 44.38 13.79
N GLY A 392 -1.81 43.49 14.54
CA GLY A 392 -0.33 43.43 14.56
C GLY A 392 0.41 43.67 15.89
N SER A 393 -0.23 43.58 17.05
CA SER A 393 0.48 43.75 18.34
C SER A 393 0.35 42.53 19.25
N PHE A 394 1.50 42.00 19.70
CA PHE A 394 1.62 40.93 20.70
C PHE A 394 2.46 41.44 21.86
N PHE A 395 2.02 41.32 23.12
CA PHE A 395 2.90 41.04 24.27
C PHE A 395 2.08 40.45 25.43
N ALA A 396 2.63 39.46 26.12
CA ALA A 396 2.08 38.97 27.38
C ALA A 396 3.08 39.26 28.51
N SER A 397 2.59 39.72 29.67
CA SER A 397 3.39 39.88 30.89
C SER A 397 2.56 39.47 32.11
N SER A 398 3.06 38.49 32.88
CA SER A 398 2.52 38.07 34.18
C SER A 398 3.60 38.23 35.25
N SER A 399 3.18 38.57 36.48
CA SER A 399 4.02 38.94 37.61
C SER A 399 4.61 37.77 38.42
N ASN A 400 4.24 36.53 38.10
CA ASN A 400 4.76 35.33 38.77
C ASN A 400 5.79 34.56 37.92
N ILE A 401 6.36 35.22 36.91
CA ILE A 401 7.42 34.66 36.07
C ILE A 401 8.71 35.38 36.46
N ASP A 402 9.65 34.64 37.06
CA ASP A 402 10.99 35.15 37.35
C ASP A 402 11.84 35.12 36.06
N PHE A 403 12.18 36.30 35.56
CA PHE A 403 12.99 36.49 34.36
C PHE A 403 14.48 36.69 34.67
N SER A 404 14.89 36.61 35.94
CA SER A 404 16.17 37.17 36.38
C SER A 404 17.39 36.26 36.22
N ILE A 405 17.24 34.98 35.81
CA ILE A 405 18.39 34.04 35.84
C ILE A 405 18.69 33.26 34.54
N ALA A 406 17.79 33.12 33.54
CA ALA A 406 18.17 32.66 32.18
C ALA A 406 17.03 32.79 31.16
N THR A 407 17.36 33.20 29.93
CA THR A 407 16.41 33.33 28.81
C THR A 407 15.94 31.96 28.31
N GLY A 408 14.61 31.75 28.23
CA GLY A 408 14.01 30.63 27.48
C GLY A 408 13.44 29.44 28.26
N SER A 409 13.03 29.57 29.53
CA SER A 409 12.25 28.50 30.19
C SER A 409 11.20 29.02 31.18
N ILE A 410 10.05 28.35 31.26
CA ILE A 410 9.16 28.38 32.44
C ILE A 410 9.29 27.04 33.15
N ARG A 411 9.73 27.06 34.41
CA ARG A 411 9.68 25.93 35.35
C ARG A 411 8.55 26.20 36.34
N ILE A 412 7.65 25.25 36.53
CA ILE A 412 6.61 25.33 37.56
C ILE A 412 7.20 24.84 38.89
N ILE A 413 7.16 25.68 39.93
CA ILE A 413 7.48 25.30 41.30
C ILE A 413 6.15 25.15 42.05
N GLY A 414 5.87 23.95 42.54
CA GLY A 414 4.69 23.64 43.36
C GLY A 414 3.63 22.79 42.66
N LEU A 415 3.94 21.51 42.48
CA LEU A 415 3.09 20.42 42.98
C LEU A 415 3.92 19.64 44.01
#